data_AF-A0A1Y3A8E6-F1
#
_entry.id   AF-A0A1Y3A8E6-F1
#
_cell.length_a   1.000
_cell.length_b   1.000
_cell.length_c   1.000
_cell.angle_alpha   90.00
_cell.angle_beta   90.00
_cell.angle_gamma   90.00
#
_symmetry.space_group_name_H-M   'P 1'
#
loop_
_entity.id
_entity.type
_entity.pdbx_description
1 polymer ?
#
loop_
_entity_poly.entity_id
_entity_poly.type
_entity_poly.pdbx_seq_one_letter_code
_entity_poly.pdbx_strand_id
1 'polypeptide(L)'
;MEIERAREDALVAGVAGAATVATALLSSFTAAVSVATLPTLAPLAVYALYLFSRKGGPYGAFDTARNWAIAAAVVGATVLVTAAAL
;
A
#
# COMPACT_ATOMS: atom_id res chain seq x y z
N MET A 1 -7.54 -9.93 21.55
CA MET A 1 -6.97 -9.78 20.19
C MET A 1 -6.65 -11.17 19.70
N GLU A 2 -7.18 -11.58 18.54
CA GLU A 2 -6.84 -12.87 17.97
C GLU A 2 -5.58 -12.72 17.12
N ILE A 3 -4.60 -13.62 17.32
CA ILE A 3 -3.28 -13.55 16.68
C ILE A 3 -3.38 -13.53 15.15
N GLU A 4 -4.38 -14.20 14.58
CA GLU A 4 -4.61 -14.24 13.13
C GLU A 4 -4.91 -12.85 12.57
N ARG A 5 -5.76 -12.06 13.25
CA ARG A 5 -6.07 -10.70 12.83
C ARG A 5 -4.84 -9.79 12.91
N ALA A 6 -4.02 -9.95 13.95
CA ALA A 6 -2.79 -9.20 14.08
C ALA A 6 -1.79 -9.55 12.96
N ARG A 7 -1.72 -10.83 12.57
CA ARG A 7 -0.89 -11.30 11.44
C ARG A 7 -1.37 -10.72 10.11
N GLU A 8 -2.67 -10.73 9.85
CA GLU A 8 -3.25 -10.13 8.65
C GLU A 8 -2.98 -8.63 8.58
N ASP A 9 -3.15 -7.92 9.70
CA ASP A 9 -2.86 -6.50 9.82
C ASP A 9 -1.38 -6.18 9.55
N ALA A 10 -0.49 -6.94 10.18
CA ALA A 10 0.96 -6.81 9.97
C ALA A 10 1.38 -7.07 8.51
N LEU A 11 0.71 -7.98 7.81
CA LEU A 11 0.97 -8.23 6.39
C LEU A 11 0.62 -7.00 5.54
N VAL A 12 -0.58 -6.44 5.70
CA VAL A 12 -1.01 -5.29 4.88
C VAL A 12 -0.19 -4.05 5.24
N ALA A 13 0.01 -3.78 6.54
CA ALA A 13 0.83 -2.69 7.03
C ALA A 13 2.28 -2.79 6.52
N GLY A 14 2.87 -3.99 6.59
CA GLY A 14 4.23 -4.25 6.14
C GLY A 14 4.40 -4.01 4.65
N VAL A 15 3.46 -4.46 3.81
CA VAL A 15 3.53 -4.24 2.37
C VAL A 15 3.30 -2.77 2.00
N ALA A 16 2.33 -2.10 2.63
CA ALA A 16 2.11 -0.66 2.43
C ALA A 16 3.32 0.18 2.83
N GLY A 17 3.91 -0.12 3.99
CA GLY A 17 5.14 0.53 4.46
C GLY A 17 6.32 0.29 3.53
N ALA A 18 6.54 -0.97 3.13
CA ALA A 18 7.61 -1.34 2.20
C ALA A 18 7.46 -0.66 0.83
N ALA A 19 6.25 -0.62 0.26
CA ALA A 19 5.97 0.06 -1.00
C ALA A 19 6.20 1.58 -0.91
N THR A 20 5.85 2.19 0.21
CA THR A 20 6.11 3.62 0.49
C THR A 20 7.61 3.90 0.53
N VAL A 21 8.36 3.09 1.29
CA VAL A 21 9.82 3.21 1.39
C VAL A 21 10.48 2.99 0.03
N ALA A 22 10.08 1.95 -0.70
CA ALA A 22 10.61 1.67 -2.03
C ALA A 22 10.37 2.84 -3.00
N THR A 23 9.18 3.43 -2.98
CA THR A 23 8.84 4.60 -3.82
C THR A 23 9.70 5.80 -3.46
N ALA A 24 9.87 6.08 -2.17
CA ALA A 24 10.71 7.19 -1.69
C ALA A 24 12.18 7.00 -2.08
N LEU A 25 12.71 5.77 -1.94
CA LEU A 25 14.09 5.44 -2.33
C LEU A 25 14.29 5.60 -3.84
N LEU A 26 13.40 5.04 -4.66
CA LEU A 26 13.49 5.17 -6.11
C LEU A 26 13.40 6.63 -6.55
N SER A 27 12.50 7.41 -5.97
CA SER A 27 12.40 8.84 -6.26
C SER A 27 13.63 9.64 -5.82
N SER A 28 14.33 9.21 -4.77
CA SER A 28 15.49 9.94 -4.24
C SER A 28 16.80 9.58 -4.93
N PHE A 29 16.94 8.32 -5.37
CA PHE A 29 18.18 7.77 -5.88
C PHE A 29 18.21 7.59 -7.40
N THR A 30 17.10 7.84 -8.10
CA THR A 30 17.06 7.80 -9.57
C THR A 30 16.75 9.18 -10.14
N ALA A 31 17.46 9.57 -11.19
CA ALA A 31 17.12 10.78 -11.95
C ALA A 31 15.93 10.55 -12.91
N ALA A 32 15.46 9.31 -13.03
CA ALA A 32 14.43 8.92 -13.99
C ALA A 32 13.00 9.13 -13.46
N VAL A 33 12.82 9.24 -12.14
CA VAL A 33 11.48 9.32 -11.53
C VAL A 33 11.51 10.33 -10.38
N SER A 34 10.63 11.33 -10.44
CA SER A 34 10.43 12.29 -9.35
C SER A 34 8.99 12.19 -8.84
N VAL A 35 8.84 11.75 -7.59
CA VAL A 35 7.53 11.56 -6.96
C VAL A 35 7.37 12.62 -5.86
N ALA A 36 6.32 13.43 -5.98
CA ALA A 36 5.97 14.37 -4.92
C ALA A 36 5.61 13.64 -3.61
N THR A 37 5.82 14.29 -2.47
CA THR A 37 5.66 13.68 -1.15
C THR A 37 4.28 13.05 -0.92
N LEU A 38 3.21 13.70 -1.39
CA LEU A 38 1.85 13.23 -1.16
C LEU A 38 1.54 11.91 -1.92
N PRO A 39 1.80 11.79 -3.23
CA PRO A 39 1.74 10.50 -3.94
C PRO A 39 2.57 9.37 -3.33
N THR A 40 3.74 9.67 -2.74
CA THR A 40 4.59 8.66 -2.08
C THR A 40 3.87 7.95 -0.94
N LEU A 41 2.90 8.60 -0.29
CA LEU A 41 2.11 8.03 0.81
C LEU A 41 0.90 7.20 0.34
N ALA A 42 0.64 7.11 -0.97
CA ALA A 42 -0.53 6.41 -1.49
C ALA A 42 -0.65 4.94 -1.04
N PRO A 43 0.44 4.14 -0.92
CA PRO A 43 0.33 2.79 -0.38
C PRO A 43 -0.18 2.76 1.07
N LEU A 44 0.17 3.75 1.90
CA LEU A 44 -0.36 3.85 3.27
C LEU A 44 -1.85 4.18 3.29
N ALA A 45 -2.34 4.95 2.31
CA ALA A 45 -3.78 5.20 2.19
C ALA A 45 -4.55 3.89 1.95
N VAL A 46 -3.99 2.94 1.20
CA VAL A 46 -4.58 1.60 1.03
C VAL A 46 -4.69 0.86 2.36
N TYR A 47 -3.65 0.92 3.19
CA TYR A 47 -3.69 0.32 4.53
C TYR A 47 -4.71 1.02 5.45
N ALA A 48 -4.83 2.34 5.38
CA ALA A 48 -5.88 3.06 6.11
C ALA A 48 -7.28 2.59 5.67
N LEU A 49 -7.52 2.46 4.36
CA LEU A 49 -8.78 1.96 3.83
C LEU A 49 -9.08 0.54 4.33
N TYR A 50 -8.08 -0.35 4.33
CA TYR A 50 -8.17 -1.70 4.91
C TYR A 50 -8.62 -1.67 6.38
N LEU A 51 -7.99 -0.82 7.20
CA LEU A 51 -8.31 -0.70 8.63
C LEU A 51 -9.74 -0.20 8.89
N PHE A 52 -10.26 0.67 8.03
CA PHE A 52 -11.60 1.24 8.19
C PHE A 52 -12.69 0.40 7.52
N SER A 53 -12.40 -0.33 6.44
CA SER A 53 -13.36 -1.21 5.79
C SER A 53 -13.61 -2.48 6.60
N ARG A 54 -12.58 -3.02 7.27
CA ARG A 54 -12.68 -4.29 8.01
C ARG A 54 -13.24 -4.20 9.43
N LYS A 55 -14.04 -3.18 9.74
CA LYS A 55 -14.64 -2.99 11.09
C LYS A 55 -16.07 -3.51 11.27
N GLY A 56 -16.55 -4.43 10.42
CA GLY A 56 -17.79 -5.18 10.71
C GLY A 56 -18.84 -5.25 9.60
N GLY A 57 -18.46 -5.08 8.33
CA GLY A 57 -19.35 -5.35 7.19
C GLY A 57 -19.21 -6.80 6.69
N PRO A 58 -20.20 -7.33 5.94
CA PRO A 58 -20.05 -8.61 5.27
C PRO A 58 -18.89 -8.54 4.26
N TYR A 59 -17.85 -9.33 4.52
CA TYR A 59 -16.69 -9.42 3.63
C TYR A 59 -17.08 -10.12 2.34
N GLY A 60 -16.96 -9.42 1.21
CA GLY A 60 -17.03 -10.06 -0.10
C GLY A 60 -15.89 -11.08 -0.25
N ALA A 61 -16.04 -12.05 -1.15
CA ALA A 61 -15.02 -13.08 -1.40
C ALA A 61 -13.62 -12.53 -1.74
N PHE A 62 -13.54 -11.27 -2.17
CA PHE A 62 -12.29 -10.58 -2.51
C PHE A 62 -11.70 -9.74 -1.38
N ASP A 63 -12.39 -9.54 -0.26
CA ASP A 63 -11.91 -8.75 0.88
C ASP A 63 -11.00 -9.60 1.78
N THR A 64 -9.83 -9.96 1.25
CA THR A 64 -8.80 -10.73 1.96
C THR A 64 -7.58 -9.86 2.25
N ALA A 65 -6.88 -10.08 3.37
CA ALA A 65 -5.66 -9.36 3.71
C ALA A 65 -4.61 -9.47 2.59
N ARG A 66 -4.54 -10.62 1.92
CA ARG A 66 -3.69 -10.83 0.75
C ARG A 66 -4.02 -9.86 -0.39
N ASN A 67 -5.29 -9.68 -0.72
CA ASN A 67 -5.70 -8.79 -1.81
C ASN A 67 -5.42 -7.32 -1.46
N TRP A 68 -5.59 -6.92 -0.20
CA TRP A 68 -5.23 -5.59 0.28
C TRP A 68 -3.72 -5.33 0.24
N ALA A 69 -2.91 -6.32 0.60
CA ALA A 69 -1.46 -6.24 0.46
C ALA A 69 -1.04 -6.09 -1.02
N ILE A 70 -1.64 -6.89 -1.92
CA ILE A 70 -1.42 -6.74 -3.37
C ILE A 70 -1.84 -5.35 -3.84
N ALA A 71 -3.00 -4.84 -3.41
CA ALA A 71 -3.47 -3.52 -3.77
C ALA A 71 -2.49 -2.42 -3.35
N ALA A 72 -1.92 -2.51 -2.14
CA ALA A 72 -0.93 -1.55 -1.65
C ALA A 72 0.35 -1.56 -2.51
N ALA A 73 0.83 -2.76 -2.90
CA ALA A 73 1.97 -2.90 -3.80
C ALA A 73 1.68 -2.35 -5.21
N VAL A 74 0.49 -2.66 -5.75
CA VAL A 74 0.04 -2.17 -7.06
C VAL A 74 -0.04 -0.66 -7.07
N VAL A 75 -0.62 -0.03 -6.04
CA VAL A 75 -0.69 1.43 -5.93
C VAL A 75 0.70 2.06 -5.93
N GLY A 76 1.66 1.49 -5.18
CA GLY A 76 3.05 1.96 -5.22
C GLY A 76 3.66 1.86 -6.62
N ALA A 77 3.44 0.75 -7.31
CA ALA A 77 3.89 0.57 -8.70
C ALA A 77 3.20 1.57 -9.65
N THR A 78 1.90 1.82 -9.49
CA THR A 78 1.16 2.81 -10.29
C THR A 78 1.74 4.21 -10.10
N VAL A 79 2.04 4.62 -8.87
CA VAL A 79 2.66 5.93 -8.59
C VAL A 79 3.98 6.06 -9.36
N LEU A 80 4.86 5.04 -9.28
CA LEU A 80 6.13 5.05 -9.99
C LEU A 80 5.96 5.10 -11.51
N VAL A 81 5.06 4.29 -12.07
CA VAL A 81 4.78 4.27 -13.51
C VAL A 81 4.23 5.62 -13.98
N THR A 82 3.31 6.22 -13.24
CA THR A 82 2.75 7.53 -13.59
C THR A 82 3.81 8.63 -13.53
N ALA A 83 4.70 8.61 -12.54
CA ALA A 83 5.77 9.59 -12.41
C ALA A 83 6.85 9.44 -13.49
N ALA A 84 7.05 8.24 -14.04
CA ALA A 84 7.98 8.01 -15.15
C ALA A 84 7.40 8.36 -16.53
N ALA A 85 6.08 8.50 -16.64
CA ALA A 85 5.37 8.78 -17.90
C ALA A 85 5.07 10.27 -18.14
N LEU A 86 5.34 11.13 -17.14
CA LEU A 86 5.14 12.58 -17.15
C LEU A 86 6.48 13.30 -17.22
#